data_AF-A0A7W7II14-F1
#
_entry.id   AF-A0A7W7II14-F1
#
_cell.length_a   1.000
_cell.length_b   1.000
_cell.length_c   1.000
_cell.angle_alpha   90.00
_cell.angle_beta   90.00
_cell.angle_gamma   90.00
#
_symmetry.space_group_name_H-M   'P 1'
#
loop_
_entity.id
_entity.type
_entity.pdbx_description
1 polymer ?
#
loop_
_entity_poly.entity_id
_entity_poly.type
_entity_poly.pdbx_seq_one_letter_code
_entity_poly.pdbx_strand_id
1 'polypeptide(L)'
;MDEVRTPPPAAAPLTRAQKVLAATGGLFFAGLAGLGGYGSFASVRDVAEPWFGGQAWIVPAGVDLGILALVSVALLLEWLAMPMPALRWMAFAFTGATVWLNVSAAHGDATGMVMHAAMPILFITFIEAVRHAIRRRAGIAAGTVREGIPVARWLLAPWSTFRLWRRMVLWQITSYPRALTAEQRRRHALALLSEHYGRKWRTKAPADVVWMLSDGVMLDEALARVTELTAPKPDKAPPPRKAPQRKPARRQPPRSVATDNEARALAIIDAEPDITGTELGRRLGISTRQGQRLLSRLTRPAPASTSSAS
;
A
#
# COMPACT_ATOMS: atom_id res chain seq x y z
N MET A 1 5.83 -8.22 16.48
CA MET A 1 5.91 -7.19 15.43
C MET A 1 4.53 -6.56 15.37
N ASP A 2 4.39 -5.39 15.97
CA ASP A 2 3.10 -4.72 16.14
C ASP A 2 2.51 -4.36 14.77
N GLU A 3 1.30 -4.86 14.57
CA GLU A 3 0.44 -4.61 13.42
C GLU A 3 0.24 -3.09 13.31
N VAL A 4 0.91 -2.42 12.37
CA VAL A 4 0.62 -1.02 12.02
C VAL A 4 -0.75 -1.01 11.34
N ARG A 5 -1.81 -1.08 12.15
CA ARG A 5 -3.16 -0.71 11.74
C ARG A 5 -3.09 0.76 11.36
N THR A 6 -2.92 1.02 10.07
CA THR A 6 -3.14 2.35 9.52
C THR A 6 -4.53 2.80 9.97
N PRO A 7 -4.64 3.88 10.75
CA PRO A 7 -5.93 4.34 11.23
C PRO A 7 -6.84 4.59 10.03
N PRO A 8 -8.16 4.37 10.16
CA PRO A 8 -9.10 4.68 9.08
C PRO A 8 -8.84 6.12 8.62
N PRO A 9 -8.85 6.38 7.30
CA PRO A 9 -8.56 7.71 6.79
C PRO A 9 -9.53 8.69 7.44
N ALA A 10 -9.00 9.58 8.27
CA ALA A 10 -9.79 10.63 8.88
C ALA A 10 -10.48 11.43 7.77
N ALA A 11 -11.77 11.71 7.92
CA ALA A 11 -12.49 12.51 6.93
C ALA A 11 -11.75 13.83 6.72
N ALA A 12 -11.33 14.11 5.48
CA ALA A 12 -10.57 15.31 5.19
C ALA A 12 -11.33 16.55 5.70
N PRO A 13 -10.63 17.52 6.33
CA PRO A 13 -11.26 18.76 6.75
C PRO A 13 -11.80 19.50 5.52
N LEU A 14 -12.92 20.21 5.68
CA LEU A 14 -13.47 21.04 4.61
C LEU A 14 -12.48 22.13 4.24
N THR A 15 -12.32 22.37 2.94
CA THR A 15 -11.54 23.51 2.45
C THR A 15 -12.20 24.83 2.86
N ARG A 16 -11.45 25.92 2.86
CA ARG A 16 -11.99 27.26 3.18
C ARG A 16 -13.16 27.61 2.26
N ALA A 17 -13.02 27.35 0.96
CA ALA A 17 -14.08 27.58 -0.04
C ALA A 17 -15.33 26.75 0.26
N GLN A 18 -15.18 25.48 0.63
CA GLN A 18 -16.31 24.62 1.01
C GLN A 18 -17.02 25.12 2.27
N LYS A 19 -16.27 25.59 3.28
CA LYS A 19 -16.84 26.18 4.50
C LYS A 19 -17.63 27.45 4.21
N VAL A 20 -17.08 28.35 3.39
CA VAL A 20 -17.76 29.59 2.97
C VAL A 20 -19.03 29.23 2.19
N LEU A 21 -18.95 28.33 1.21
CA LEU A 21 -20.12 27.92 0.43
C LEU A 21 -21.20 27.28 1.31
N ALA A 22 -20.81 26.43 2.26
CA ALA A 22 -21.75 25.85 3.22
C ALA A 22 -22.40 26.89 4.12
N ALA A 23 -21.63 27.87 4.62
CA ALA A 23 -22.15 28.96 5.45
C ALA A 23 -23.09 29.87 4.67
N THR A 24 -22.69 30.33 3.48
CA THR A 24 -23.51 31.17 2.61
C THR A 24 -24.77 30.44 2.15
N GLY A 25 -24.64 29.18 1.75
CA GLY A 25 -25.79 28.34 1.39
C GLY A 25 -26.74 28.14 2.58
N GLY A 26 -26.20 27.87 3.77
CA GLY A 26 -26.99 27.77 5.00
C GLY A 26 -27.72 29.07 5.33
N LEU A 27 -27.10 30.23 5.10
CA LEU A 27 -27.73 31.54 5.29
C LEU A 27 -28.88 31.77 4.31
N PHE A 28 -28.70 31.46 3.03
CA PHE A 28 -29.78 31.57 2.05
C PHE A 28 -30.94 30.63 2.37
N PHE A 29 -30.65 29.38 2.76
CA PHE A 29 -31.68 28.44 3.18
C PHE A 29 -32.39 28.88 4.46
N ALA A 30 -31.69 29.46 5.43
CA ALA A 30 -32.31 30.03 6.62
C ALA A 30 -33.24 31.19 6.27
N GLY A 31 -32.82 32.09 5.36
CA GLY A 31 -33.68 33.18 4.86
C GLY A 31 -34.93 32.67 4.13
N LEU A 32 -34.77 31.69 3.24
CA LEU A 32 -35.88 31.05 2.54
C LEU A 32 -36.82 30.33 3.52
N ALA A 33 -36.28 29.60 4.50
CA ALA A 33 -37.07 28.94 5.53
C ALA A 33 -37.84 29.96 6.39
N GLY A 34 -37.26 31.13 6.68
CA GLY A 34 -37.96 32.22 7.38
C GLY A 34 -39.12 32.78 6.57
N LEU A 35 -38.91 33.10 5.28
CA LEU A 35 -39.95 33.61 4.39
C LEU A 35 -41.07 32.59 4.15
N GLY A 36 -40.69 31.34 3.84
CA GLY A 36 -41.64 30.25 3.64
C GLY A 36 -42.38 29.88 4.91
N GLY A 37 -41.67 29.85 6.04
CA GLY A 37 -42.22 29.61 7.36
C GLY A 37 -43.25 30.67 7.75
N TYR A 38 -42.98 31.95 7.47
CA TYR A 38 -43.97 33.01 7.72
C TYR A 38 -45.26 32.81 6.91
N GLY A 39 -45.15 32.54 5.61
CA GLY A 39 -46.32 32.27 4.77
C GLY A 39 -47.06 31.00 5.19
N SER A 40 -46.31 29.94 5.49
CA SER A 40 -46.84 28.67 5.94
C SER A 40 -47.57 28.79 7.29
N PHE A 41 -46.99 29.55 8.22
CA PHE A 41 -47.57 29.80 9.54
C PHE A 41 -48.93 30.48 9.43
N ALA A 42 -49.06 31.51 8.58
CA ALA A 42 -50.33 32.18 8.34
C ALA A 42 -51.36 31.21 7.75
N SER A 43 -51.01 30.48 6.69
CA SER A 43 -51.93 29.52 6.05
C SER A 43 -52.41 28.43 7.00
N VAL A 44 -51.50 27.84 7.78
CA VAL A 44 -51.85 26.77 8.75
C VAL A 44 -52.66 27.33 9.92
N ARG A 45 -52.38 28.56 10.37
CA ARG A 45 -53.17 29.24 11.39
C ARG A 45 -54.61 29.46 10.91
N ASP A 46 -54.80 29.95 9.69
CA ASP A 46 -56.13 30.22 9.13
C ASP A 46 -56.93 28.92 9.00
N VAL A 47 -56.27 27.83 8.57
CA VAL A 47 -56.88 26.50 8.56
C VAL A 47 -57.24 26.05 9.98
N ALA A 48 -56.45 26.35 11.00
CA ALA A 48 -56.73 25.93 12.38
C ALA A 48 -57.78 26.78 13.11
N GLU A 49 -58.10 27.98 12.61
CA GLU A 49 -59.00 28.95 13.26
C GLU A 49 -60.39 28.37 13.62
N PRO A 50 -61.06 27.57 12.79
CA PRO A 50 -62.37 27.00 13.12
C PRO A 50 -62.37 26.08 14.35
N TRP A 51 -61.22 25.48 14.69
CA TRP A 51 -61.10 24.53 15.80
C TRP A 51 -60.45 25.15 17.05
N PHE A 52 -59.55 26.10 16.86
CA PHE A 52 -58.73 26.66 17.95
C PHE A 52 -58.99 28.14 18.23
N GLY A 53 -59.80 28.81 17.40
CA GLY A 53 -60.14 30.24 17.52
C GLY A 53 -58.90 31.10 17.66
N GLY A 54 -58.89 31.99 18.66
CA GLY A 54 -57.75 32.87 18.94
C GLY A 54 -56.43 32.16 19.28
N GLN A 55 -56.45 30.85 19.57
CA GLN A 55 -55.28 30.03 19.87
C GLN A 55 -54.78 29.22 18.66
N ALA A 56 -55.31 29.48 17.46
CA ALA A 56 -54.92 28.76 16.24
C ALA A 56 -53.42 28.82 15.91
N TRP A 57 -52.71 29.84 16.40
CA TRP A 57 -51.26 29.97 16.27
C TRP A 57 -50.47 28.82 16.93
N ILE A 58 -51.06 28.12 17.91
CA ILE A 58 -50.42 26.98 18.60
C ILE A 58 -50.18 25.82 17.63
N VAL A 59 -51.05 25.62 16.65
CA VAL A 59 -50.94 24.51 15.69
C VAL A 59 -49.67 24.63 14.84
N PRO A 60 -49.46 25.70 14.04
CA PRO A 60 -48.21 25.82 13.28
C PRO A 60 -46.98 25.93 14.20
N ALA A 61 -47.07 26.66 15.31
CA ALA A 61 -45.95 26.78 16.25
C ALA A 61 -45.52 25.43 16.84
N GLY A 62 -46.48 24.61 17.27
CA GLY A 62 -46.21 23.29 17.85
C GLY A 62 -45.69 22.29 16.81
N VAL A 63 -46.23 22.32 15.60
CA VAL A 63 -45.76 21.46 14.50
C VAL A 63 -44.32 21.83 14.12
N ASP A 64 -44.02 23.10 13.85
CA ASP A 64 -42.70 23.53 13.43
C ASP A 64 -41.65 23.36 14.54
N LEU A 65 -41.98 23.71 15.78
CA LEU A 65 -41.08 23.49 16.91
C LEU A 65 -40.81 21.99 17.11
N GLY A 66 -41.84 21.15 16.95
CA GLY A 66 -41.72 19.69 16.98
C GLY A 66 -40.80 19.17 15.88
N ILE A 67 -40.96 19.64 14.64
CA ILE A 67 -40.09 19.28 13.52
C ILE A 67 -38.64 19.70 13.81
N LEU A 68 -38.41 20.95 14.20
CA LEU A 68 -37.07 21.47 14.48
C LEU A 68 -36.39 20.68 15.61
N ALA A 69 -37.12 20.35 16.68
CA ALA A 69 -36.61 19.53 17.77
C ALA A 69 -36.26 18.11 17.30
N LEU A 70 -37.19 17.42 16.63
CA LEU A 70 -37.01 16.04 16.14
C LEU A 70 -35.86 15.95 15.13
N VAL A 71 -35.79 16.89 14.18
CA VAL A 71 -34.71 16.96 13.19
C VAL A 71 -33.37 17.22 13.88
N SER A 72 -33.30 18.17 14.82
CA SER A 72 -32.05 18.48 15.52
C SER A 72 -31.50 17.28 16.29
N VAL A 73 -32.35 16.59 17.04
CA VAL A 73 -31.96 15.36 17.76
C VAL A 73 -31.59 14.25 16.77
N ALA A 74 -32.35 14.08 15.69
CA ALA A 74 -32.05 13.07 14.68
C ALA A 74 -30.69 13.34 13.99
N LEU A 75 -30.36 14.60 13.68
CA LEU A 75 -29.07 14.99 13.10
C LEU A 75 -27.92 14.81 14.10
N LEU A 76 -28.14 15.11 15.38
CA LEU A 76 -27.16 14.86 16.44
C LEU A 76 -26.85 13.37 16.56
N LEU A 77 -27.88 12.53 16.65
CA LEU A 77 -27.73 11.08 16.71
C LEU A 77 -27.03 10.50 15.48
N GLU A 78 -27.31 11.07 14.30
CA GLU A 78 -26.61 10.74 13.06
C GLU A 78 -25.12 11.11 13.12
N TRP A 79 -24.80 12.27 13.68
CA TRP A 79 -23.41 12.68 13.91
C TRP A 79 -22.70 11.71 14.86
N LEU A 80 -23.37 11.31 15.95
CA LEU A 80 -22.84 10.36 16.93
C LEU A 80 -22.79 8.91 16.42
N ALA A 81 -23.08 8.66 15.15
CA ALA A 81 -23.14 7.33 14.55
C ALA A 81 -24.13 6.37 15.25
N MET A 82 -25.19 6.92 15.86
CA MET A 82 -26.26 6.18 16.55
C MET A 82 -27.63 6.57 15.98
N PRO A 83 -27.91 6.31 14.69
CA PRO A 83 -29.15 6.76 14.08
C PRO A 83 -30.38 6.07 14.71
N MET A 84 -31.38 6.86 15.06
CA MET A 84 -32.68 6.37 15.56
C MET A 84 -33.78 6.60 14.51
N PRO A 85 -34.17 5.58 13.71
CA PRO A 85 -35.14 5.74 12.64
C PRO A 85 -36.52 6.22 13.10
N ALA A 86 -36.91 5.97 14.35
CA ALA A 86 -38.19 6.41 14.90
C ALA A 86 -38.33 7.95 14.89
N LEU A 87 -37.30 8.70 15.30
CA LEU A 87 -37.31 10.17 15.26
C LEU A 87 -37.45 10.68 13.83
N ARG A 88 -36.84 9.97 12.86
CA ARG A 88 -36.95 10.29 11.44
C ARG A 88 -38.38 10.12 10.96
N TRP A 89 -39.00 8.97 11.24
CA TRP A 89 -40.39 8.73 10.84
C TRP A 89 -41.35 9.74 11.46
N MET A 90 -41.11 10.12 12.73
CA MET A 90 -41.91 11.16 13.38
C MET A 90 -41.73 12.53 12.72
N ALA A 91 -40.50 12.95 12.41
CA ALA A 91 -40.25 14.20 11.70
C ALA A 91 -40.90 14.22 10.30
N PHE A 92 -40.87 13.09 9.58
CA PHE A 92 -41.58 12.95 8.30
C PHE A 92 -43.09 13.03 8.46
N ALA A 93 -43.65 12.42 9.51
CA ALA A 93 -45.09 12.50 9.79
C ALA A 93 -45.51 13.96 10.06
N PHE A 94 -44.77 14.69 10.90
CA PHE A 94 -45.03 16.10 11.17
C PHE A 94 -44.85 16.98 9.92
N THR A 95 -43.85 16.72 9.10
CA THR A 95 -43.67 17.45 7.84
C THR A 95 -44.81 17.14 6.86
N GLY A 96 -45.23 15.88 6.77
CA GLY A 96 -46.40 15.48 5.96
C GLY A 96 -47.67 16.19 6.42
N ALA A 97 -47.89 16.29 7.74
CA ALA A 97 -48.97 17.08 8.31
C ALA A 97 -48.86 18.58 7.95
N THR A 98 -47.64 19.14 7.98
CA THR A 98 -47.39 20.53 7.56
C THR A 98 -47.78 20.73 6.10
N VAL A 99 -47.29 19.87 5.20
CA VAL A 99 -47.63 19.92 3.77
C VAL A 99 -49.14 19.81 3.58
N TRP A 100 -49.80 18.85 4.24
CA TRP A 100 -51.24 18.69 4.18
C TRP A 100 -51.98 19.97 4.57
N LEU A 101 -51.63 20.56 5.72
CA LEU A 101 -52.31 21.75 6.24
C LEU A 101 -52.11 22.95 5.30
N ASN A 102 -50.90 23.12 4.76
CA ASN A 102 -50.60 24.15 3.77
C ASN A 102 -51.41 23.96 2.47
N VAL A 103 -51.44 22.74 1.95
CA VAL A 103 -52.21 22.39 0.74
C VAL A 103 -53.70 22.60 0.97
N SER A 104 -54.21 22.27 2.16
CA SER A 104 -55.64 22.44 2.50
C SER A 104 -56.09 23.91 2.47
N ALA A 105 -55.18 24.85 2.74
CA ALA A 105 -55.46 26.29 2.63
C ALA A 105 -55.75 26.74 1.19
N ALA A 106 -55.38 25.94 0.18
CA ALA A 106 -55.68 26.23 -1.22
C ALA A 106 -57.10 25.84 -1.66
N HIS A 107 -57.91 25.22 -0.78
CA HIS A 107 -59.32 24.89 -1.04
C HIS A 107 -59.59 24.13 -2.36
N GLY A 108 -58.63 23.30 -2.79
CA GLY A 108 -58.74 22.48 -4.00
C GLY A 108 -58.20 23.10 -5.30
N ASP A 109 -57.73 24.35 -5.28
CA ASP A 109 -57.04 24.93 -6.43
C ASP A 109 -55.65 24.30 -6.64
N ALA A 110 -55.44 23.70 -7.82
CA ALA A 110 -54.19 23.01 -8.13
C ALA A 110 -52.96 23.92 -8.05
N THR A 111 -53.10 25.18 -8.47
CA THR A 111 -51.99 26.14 -8.46
C THR A 111 -51.63 26.54 -7.03
N GLY A 112 -52.64 26.89 -6.22
CA GLY A 112 -52.48 27.19 -4.81
C GLY A 112 -51.88 26.03 -4.04
N MET A 113 -52.33 24.79 -4.29
CA MET A 113 -51.76 23.60 -3.65
C MET A 113 -50.26 23.47 -3.90
N VAL A 114 -49.80 23.71 -5.14
CA VAL A 114 -48.37 23.69 -5.48
C VAL A 114 -47.62 24.83 -4.78
N MET A 115 -48.16 26.05 -4.79
CA MET A 115 -47.53 27.20 -4.13
C MET A 115 -47.36 26.98 -2.62
N HIS A 116 -48.38 26.46 -1.95
CA HIS A 116 -48.35 26.20 -0.50
C HIS A 116 -47.50 24.95 -0.14
N ALA A 117 -47.38 23.96 -1.03
CA ALA A 117 -46.54 22.79 -0.79
C ALA A 117 -45.03 23.03 -1.04
N ALA A 118 -44.69 24.00 -1.89
CA ALA A 118 -43.33 24.20 -2.38
C ALA A 118 -42.32 24.45 -1.25
N MET A 119 -42.64 25.33 -0.30
CA MET A 119 -41.70 25.72 0.77
C MET A 119 -41.44 24.57 1.77
N PRO A 120 -42.45 23.86 2.31
CA PRO A 120 -42.21 22.69 3.15
C PRO A 120 -41.42 21.56 2.45
N ILE A 121 -41.67 21.33 1.15
CA ILE A 121 -40.93 20.33 0.36
C ILE A 121 -39.46 20.74 0.21
N LEU A 122 -39.19 22.02 -0.07
CA LEU A 122 -37.83 22.54 -0.12
C LEU A 122 -37.11 22.39 1.22
N PHE A 123 -37.79 22.67 2.34
CA PHE A 123 -37.25 22.50 3.69
C PHE A 123 -36.82 21.05 3.94
N ILE A 124 -37.68 20.06 3.68
CA ILE A 124 -37.32 18.66 3.95
C ILE A 124 -36.22 18.14 3.03
N THR A 125 -36.19 18.61 1.79
CA THR A 125 -35.11 18.29 0.84
C THR A 125 -33.77 18.79 1.35
N PHE A 126 -33.73 20.02 1.88
CA PHE A 126 -32.52 20.58 2.48
C PHE A 126 -32.08 19.82 3.73
N ILE A 127 -33.00 19.52 4.66
CA ILE A 127 -32.68 18.74 5.87
C ILE A 127 -32.14 17.36 5.50
N GLU A 128 -32.69 16.69 4.48
CA GLU A 128 -32.20 15.39 4.04
C GLU A 128 -30.81 15.49 3.40
N ALA A 129 -30.52 16.56 2.65
CA ALA A 129 -29.18 16.83 2.13
C ALA A 129 -28.15 17.05 3.26
N VAL A 130 -28.51 17.81 4.29
CA VAL A 130 -27.67 18.01 5.49
C VAL A 130 -27.45 16.70 6.22
N ARG A 131 -28.51 15.91 6.45
CA ARG A 131 -28.44 14.59 7.06
C ARG A 131 -27.52 13.66 6.29
N HIS A 132 -27.67 13.60 4.97
CA HIS A 132 -26.83 12.79 4.09
C HIS A 132 -25.34 13.17 4.23
N ALA A 133 -25.06 14.48 4.25
CA ALA A 133 -23.70 14.98 4.46
C ALA A 133 -23.14 14.60 5.84
N ILE A 134 -23.91 14.77 6.91
CA ILE A 134 -23.50 14.39 8.28
C ILE A 134 -23.27 12.88 8.37
N ARG A 135 -24.24 12.04 7.97
CA ARG A 135 -24.14 10.58 7.98
C ARG A 135 -22.89 10.10 7.24
N ARG A 136 -22.66 10.62 6.03
CA ARG A 136 -21.52 10.23 5.22
C ARG A 136 -20.21 10.61 5.90
N ARG A 137 -20.13 11.80 6.49
CA ARG A 137 -18.90 12.30 7.10
C ARG A 137 -18.61 11.66 8.46
N ALA A 138 -19.62 11.52 9.31
CA ALA A 138 -19.56 10.78 10.57
C ALA A 138 -19.23 9.30 10.33
N GLY A 139 -19.85 8.69 9.32
CA GLY A 139 -19.58 7.30 8.98
C GLY A 139 -18.23 7.05 8.31
N ILE A 140 -17.67 8.04 7.59
CA ILE A 140 -16.25 7.99 7.18
C ILE A 140 -15.34 8.07 8.42
N ALA A 141 -15.61 9.00 9.33
CA ALA A 141 -14.82 9.16 10.56
C ALA A 141 -14.88 7.93 11.48
N ALA A 142 -16.04 7.27 11.57
CA ALA A 142 -16.24 6.04 12.34
C ALA A 142 -15.78 4.77 11.58
N GLY A 143 -15.35 4.89 10.31
CA GLY A 143 -14.97 3.75 9.48
C GLY A 143 -16.13 2.80 9.15
N THR A 144 -17.38 3.23 9.29
CA THR A 144 -18.58 2.41 9.04
C THR A 144 -19.11 2.53 7.62
N VAL A 145 -18.79 3.64 6.93
CA VAL A 145 -19.22 3.87 5.54
C VAL A 145 -18.29 3.17 4.57
N ARG A 146 -18.84 2.22 3.81
CA ARG A 146 -18.18 1.63 2.65
C ARG A 146 -18.33 2.54 1.44
N GLU A 147 -17.22 2.84 0.78
CA GLU A 147 -17.21 3.44 -0.55
C GLU A 147 -17.88 2.47 -1.55
N GLY A 148 -18.89 2.96 -2.27
CA GLY A 148 -19.57 2.19 -3.30
C GLY A 148 -18.67 1.92 -4.51
N ILE A 149 -18.84 0.76 -5.14
CA ILE A 149 -18.17 0.46 -6.41
C ILE A 149 -18.83 1.29 -7.53
N PRO A 150 -18.06 1.91 -8.45
CA PRO A 150 -18.62 2.72 -9.54
C PRO A 150 -19.67 1.96 -10.36
N VAL A 151 -20.81 2.61 -10.63
CA VAL A 151 -21.93 2.02 -11.40
C VAL A 151 -21.48 1.57 -12.80
N ALA A 152 -20.58 2.32 -13.44
CA ALA A 152 -19.99 1.94 -14.73
C ALA A 152 -19.33 0.55 -14.68
N ARG A 153 -18.72 0.16 -13.55
CA ARG A 153 -18.10 -1.16 -13.38
C ARG A 153 -19.13 -2.27 -13.19
N TRP A 154 -20.29 -1.95 -12.59
CA TRP A 154 -21.42 -2.89 -12.54
C TRP A 154 -21.94 -3.21 -13.93
N LEU A 155 -22.02 -2.20 -14.81
CA LEU A 155 -22.44 -2.37 -16.21
C LEU A 155 -21.40 -3.14 -17.03
N LEU A 156 -20.12 -2.75 -16.95
CA LEU A 156 -19.06 -3.30 -17.80
C LEU A 156 -18.57 -4.68 -17.35
N ALA A 157 -18.63 -5.00 -16.06
CA ALA A 157 -18.06 -6.23 -15.52
C ALA A 157 -18.83 -6.77 -14.30
N PRO A 158 -20.14 -7.07 -14.42
CA PRO A 158 -21.05 -7.33 -13.30
C PRO A 158 -20.55 -8.45 -12.37
N TRP A 159 -20.10 -9.57 -12.94
CA TRP A 159 -19.64 -10.71 -12.14
C TRP A 159 -18.34 -10.45 -11.39
N SER A 160 -17.39 -9.75 -12.04
CA SER A 160 -16.13 -9.36 -11.39
C SER A 160 -16.39 -8.37 -10.25
N THR A 161 -17.36 -7.48 -10.46
CA THR A 161 -17.78 -6.45 -9.53
C THR A 161 -18.49 -7.06 -8.33
N PHE A 162 -19.39 -8.02 -8.55
CA PHE A 162 -20.04 -8.77 -7.48
C PHE A 162 -19.03 -9.53 -6.61
N ARG A 163 -18.03 -10.19 -7.21
CA ARG A 163 -16.96 -10.88 -6.45
C ARG A 163 -16.13 -9.90 -5.62
N LEU A 164 -15.82 -8.72 -6.17
CA LEU A 164 -15.10 -7.66 -5.45
C LEU A 164 -15.94 -7.12 -4.29
N TRP A 165 -17.22 -6.81 -4.54
CA TRP A 165 -18.15 -6.36 -3.51
C TRP A 165 -18.29 -7.36 -2.37
N ARG A 166 -18.51 -8.64 -2.68
CA ARG A 166 -18.60 -9.71 -1.67
C ARG A 166 -17.34 -9.75 -0.80
N ARG A 167 -16.15 -9.55 -1.38
CA ARG A 167 -14.90 -9.49 -0.61
C ARG A 167 -14.75 -8.21 0.21
N MET A 168 -15.19 -7.06 -0.30
CA MET A 168 -15.25 -5.84 0.50
C MET A 168 -16.11 -6.01 1.76
N VAL A 169 -17.23 -6.75 1.62
CA VAL A 169 -18.09 -7.08 2.76
C VAL A 169 -17.40 -8.05 3.71
N LEU A 170 -16.92 -9.20 3.21
CA LEU A 170 -16.32 -10.26 4.04
C LEU A 170 -15.02 -9.83 4.71
N TRP A 171 -14.19 -9.05 4.04
CA TRP A 171 -12.88 -8.61 4.54
C TRP A 171 -12.95 -7.26 5.26
N GLN A 172 -14.18 -6.73 5.47
CA GLN A 172 -14.42 -5.42 6.09
C GLN A 172 -13.60 -4.29 5.43
N ILE A 173 -13.31 -4.39 4.13
CA ILE A 173 -12.63 -3.33 3.38
C ILE A 173 -13.66 -2.27 3.00
N THR A 174 -13.53 -1.10 3.60
CA THR A 174 -14.45 0.02 3.39
C THR A 174 -14.09 0.91 2.22
N SER A 175 -12.88 0.81 1.67
CA SER A 175 -12.43 1.65 0.55
C SER A 175 -12.36 0.88 -0.77
N TYR A 176 -12.94 1.44 -1.83
CA TYR A 176 -12.97 0.82 -3.15
C TYR A 176 -11.57 0.71 -3.78
N PRO A 177 -10.74 1.78 -3.82
CA PRO A 177 -9.35 1.67 -4.30
C PRO A 177 -8.54 0.63 -3.53
N ARG A 178 -8.66 0.59 -2.19
CA ARG A 178 -7.97 -0.43 -1.37
C ARG A 178 -8.41 -1.84 -1.74
N ALA A 179 -9.70 -2.06 -1.93
CA ALA A 179 -10.24 -3.35 -2.33
C ALA A 179 -9.72 -3.78 -3.72
N LEU A 180 -9.63 -2.84 -4.65
CA LEU A 180 -9.11 -3.10 -5.99
C LEU A 180 -7.63 -3.49 -5.96
N THR A 181 -6.80 -2.76 -5.20
CA THR A 181 -5.39 -3.07 -5.01
C THR A 181 -5.20 -4.43 -4.31
N ALA A 182 -5.98 -4.72 -3.28
CA ALA A 182 -5.94 -6.01 -2.58
C ALA A 182 -6.29 -7.17 -3.53
N GLU A 183 -7.33 -7.00 -4.36
CA GLU A 183 -7.71 -8.00 -5.36
C GLU A 183 -6.64 -8.19 -6.45
N GLN A 184 -6.01 -7.11 -6.91
CA GLN A 184 -4.90 -7.17 -7.86
C GLN A 184 -3.70 -7.94 -7.28
N ARG A 185 -3.27 -7.60 -6.07
CA ARG A 185 -2.16 -8.29 -5.37
C ARG A 185 -2.45 -9.77 -5.17
N ARG A 186 -3.67 -10.11 -4.74
CA ARG A 186 -4.09 -11.51 -4.59
C ARG A 186 -4.03 -12.25 -5.92
N ARG A 187 -4.54 -11.67 -7.02
CA ARG A 187 -4.48 -12.31 -8.35
C ARG A 187 -3.05 -12.55 -8.81
N HIS A 188 -2.16 -11.60 -8.55
CA HIS A 188 -0.75 -11.76 -8.85
C HIS A 188 -0.12 -12.92 -8.06
N ALA A 189 -0.40 -13.00 -6.75
CA ALA A 189 0.06 -14.12 -5.93
C ALA A 189 -0.48 -15.49 -6.40
N LEU A 190 -1.76 -15.54 -6.80
CA LEU A 190 -2.33 -16.75 -7.40
C LEU A 190 -1.65 -17.13 -8.72
N ALA A 191 -1.21 -16.15 -9.51
CA ALA A 191 -0.47 -16.39 -10.75
C ALA A 191 0.91 -16.98 -10.45
N LEU A 192 1.66 -16.41 -9.50
CA LEU A 192 2.98 -16.92 -9.07
C LEU A 192 2.90 -18.36 -8.53
N LEU A 193 1.89 -18.66 -7.71
CA LEU A 193 1.66 -20.04 -7.24
C LEU A 193 1.29 -21.00 -8.38
N SER A 194 0.50 -20.52 -9.35
CA SER A 194 0.12 -21.32 -10.52
C SER A 194 1.33 -21.61 -11.43
N GLU A 195 2.26 -20.66 -11.54
CA GLU A 195 3.52 -20.82 -12.28
C GLU A 195 4.45 -21.81 -11.58
N HIS A 196 4.66 -21.68 -10.26
CA HIS A 196 5.53 -22.56 -9.48
C HIS A 196 5.00 -24.01 -9.40
N TYR A 197 3.72 -24.20 -9.04
CA TYR A 197 3.17 -25.52 -8.74
C TYR A 197 2.36 -26.15 -9.89
N GLY A 198 2.07 -25.37 -10.94
CA GLY A 198 1.27 -25.76 -12.10
C GLY A 198 -0.24 -25.74 -11.84
N ARG A 199 -1.01 -26.39 -12.74
CA ARG A 199 -2.50 -26.38 -12.71
C ARG A 199 -3.12 -26.89 -11.41
N LYS A 200 -2.42 -27.76 -10.67
CA LYS A 200 -2.85 -28.33 -9.38
C LYS A 200 -2.24 -27.59 -8.18
N TRP A 201 -1.95 -26.29 -8.30
CA TRP A 201 -1.31 -25.51 -7.23
C TRP A 201 -2.08 -25.57 -5.90
N ARG A 202 -3.43 -25.58 -5.93
CA ARG A 202 -4.26 -25.60 -4.71
C ARG A 202 -4.01 -26.81 -3.81
N THR A 203 -3.61 -27.94 -4.39
CA THR A 203 -3.34 -29.17 -3.63
C THR A 203 -1.85 -29.33 -3.29
N LYS A 204 -0.97 -28.58 -3.95
CA LYS A 204 0.49 -28.68 -3.80
C LYS A 204 1.09 -27.57 -2.94
N ALA A 205 0.48 -26.39 -2.96
CA ALA A 205 0.89 -25.27 -2.13
C ALA A 205 0.49 -25.52 -0.66
N PRO A 206 1.20 -24.91 0.29
CA PRO A 206 0.85 -24.99 1.72
C PRO A 206 -0.62 -24.58 1.98
N ALA A 207 -1.33 -25.39 2.78
CA ALA A 207 -2.77 -25.25 2.99
C ALA A 207 -3.14 -23.93 3.70
N ASP A 208 -2.27 -23.45 4.59
CA ASP A 208 -2.34 -22.14 5.23
C ASP A 208 -2.37 -21.00 4.20
N VAL A 209 -1.45 -21.00 3.23
CA VAL A 209 -1.39 -19.97 2.17
C VAL A 209 -2.62 -20.04 1.27
N VAL A 210 -3.06 -21.24 0.91
CA VAL A 210 -4.28 -21.44 0.10
C VAL A 210 -5.51 -20.91 0.83
N TRP A 211 -5.61 -21.18 2.13
CA TRP A 211 -6.69 -20.68 2.99
C TRP A 211 -6.65 -19.16 3.14
N MET A 212 -5.49 -18.58 3.52
CA MET A 212 -5.31 -17.14 3.68
C MET A 212 -5.64 -16.39 2.40
N LEU A 213 -5.15 -16.86 1.25
CA LEU A 213 -5.49 -16.26 -0.03
C LEU A 213 -6.97 -16.41 -0.31
N SER A 214 -7.57 -17.60 -0.15
CA SER A 214 -8.96 -17.89 -0.53
C SER A 214 -9.98 -17.12 0.29
N ASP A 215 -9.83 -17.16 1.61
CA ASP A 215 -10.70 -16.53 2.60
C ASP A 215 -10.36 -15.05 2.80
N GLY A 216 -9.14 -14.64 2.39
CA GLY A 216 -8.64 -13.25 2.44
C GLY A 216 -8.26 -12.77 3.83
N VAL A 217 -8.01 -13.71 4.73
CA VAL A 217 -7.48 -13.46 6.06
C VAL A 217 -5.96 -13.37 5.96
N MET A 218 -5.33 -12.42 6.67
CA MET A 218 -3.88 -12.20 6.67
C MET A 218 -3.28 -12.05 5.25
N LEU A 219 -3.90 -11.22 4.41
CA LEU A 219 -3.48 -11.07 3.01
C LEU A 219 -1.99 -10.70 2.88
N ASP A 220 -1.47 -9.78 3.70
CA ASP A 220 -0.07 -9.37 3.61
C ASP A 220 0.91 -10.51 3.97
N GLU A 221 0.57 -11.32 4.97
CA GLU A 221 1.32 -12.53 5.32
C GLU A 221 1.27 -13.55 4.17
N ALA A 222 0.10 -13.77 3.59
CA ALA A 222 -0.07 -14.66 2.44
C ALA A 222 0.78 -14.20 1.25
N LEU A 223 0.83 -12.89 0.97
CA LEU A 223 1.66 -12.33 -0.09
C LEU A 223 3.16 -12.56 0.18
N ALA A 224 3.63 -12.30 1.41
CA ALA A 224 5.02 -12.53 1.79
C ALA A 224 5.41 -14.01 1.65
N ARG A 225 4.56 -14.91 2.15
CA ARG A 225 4.75 -16.37 2.05
C ARG A 225 4.77 -16.83 0.59
N VAL A 226 3.91 -16.28 -0.26
CA VAL A 226 3.95 -16.58 -1.70
C VAL A 226 5.28 -16.16 -2.29
N THR A 227 5.75 -14.94 -2.01
CA THR A 227 7.05 -14.46 -2.50
C THR A 227 8.20 -15.36 -2.04
N GLU A 228 8.21 -15.80 -0.78
CA GLU A 228 9.22 -16.75 -0.27
C GLU A 228 9.18 -18.09 -1.00
N LEU A 229 7.98 -18.66 -1.19
CA LEU A 229 7.79 -19.95 -1.85
C LEU A 229 8.16 -19.88 -3.33
N THR A 230 7.90 -18.74 -3.98
CA THR A 230 8.14 -18.55 -5.42
C THR A 230 9.49 -17.91 -5.71
N ALA A 231 10.28 -17.58 -4.68
CA ALA A 231 11.63 -17.07 -4.86
C ALA A 231 12.46 -18.08 -5.67
N PRO A 232 13.27 -17.62 -6.64
CA PRO A 232 14.17 -18.50 -7.36
C PRO A 232 15.05 -19.23 -6.33
N LYS A 233 15.13 -20.56 -6.43
CA LYS A 233 16.17 -21.28 -5.66
C LYS A 233 17.50 -20.64 -6.06
N PRO A 234 18.36 -20.22 -5.10
CA PRO A 234 19.69 -19.80 -5.46
C PRO A 234 20.31 -20.95 -6.26
N ASP A 235 20.71 -20.67 -7.50
CA ASP A 235 21.44 -21.63 -8.30
C ASP A 235 22.53 -22.20 -7.40
N LYS A 236 22.55 -23.53 -7.27
CA LYS A 236 23.66 -24.20 -6.60
C LYS A 236 24.92 -23.59 -7.19
N ALA A 237 25.67 -22.85 -6.36
CA ALA A 237 26.94 -22.28 -6.77
C ALA A 237 27.70 -23.36 -7.54
N PRO A 238 28.23 -23.06 -8.74
CA PRO A 238 28.94 -24.07 -9.52
C PRO A 238 29.93 -24.76 -8.58
N PRO A 239 29.99 -26.10 -8.55
CA PRO A 239 30.83 -26.82 -7.60
C PRO A 239 32.22 -26.20 -7.66
N PRO A 240 32.88 -25.94 -6.51
CA PRO A 240 34.14 -25.23 -6.48
C PRO A 240 35.06 -25.87 -7.51
N ARG A 241 35.45 -25.08 -8.53
CA ARG A 241 36.41 -25.53 -9.55
C ARG A 241 37.59 -26.09 -8.77
N LYS A 242 37.82 -27.40 -8.89
CA LYS A 242 39.00 -28.05 -8.28
C LYS A 242 40.20 -27.23 -8.75
N ALA A 243 40.83 -26.52 -7.81
CA ALA A 243 42.01 -25.73 -8.10
C ALA A 243 43.04 -26.67 -8.76
N PRO A 244 43.71 -26.25 -9.86
CA PRO A 244 44.73 -27.08 -10.46
C PRO A 244 45.78 -27.36 -9.39
N GLN A 245 45.98 -28.64 -9.07
CA GLN A 245 47.05 -29.09 -8.18
C GLN A 245 48.37 -28.56 -8.72
N ARG A 246 48.91 -27.53 -8.05
CA ARG A 246 50.20 -26.95 -8.34
C ARG A 246 51.24 -28.02 -8.01
N LYS A 247 51.90 -28.59 -9.02
CA LYS A 247 53.04 -29.50 -8.83
C LYS A 247 54.09 -28.80 -7.94
N PRO A 248 54.68 -29.48 -6.95
CA PRO A 248 55.63 -28.84 -6.04
C PRO A 248 56.85 -28.35 -6.82
N ALA A 249 57.16 -27.06 -6.68
CA ALA A 249 58.35 -26.45 -7.24
C ALA A 249 59.60 -27.03 -6.56
N ARG A 250 60.55 -27.49 -7.37
CA ARG A 250 61.85 -28.02 -6.92
C ARG A 250 62.64 -26.88 -6.26
N ARG A 251 62.91 -26.97 -4.95
CA ARG A 251 63.71 -26.00 -4.19
C ARG A 251 65.12 -25.87 -4.80
N GLN A 252 65.51 -24.67 -5.23
CA GLN A 252 66.90 -24.33 -5.51
C GLN A 252 67.59 -23.88 -4.21
N PRO A 253 68.86 -24.26 -3.97
CA PRO A 253 69.59 -23.84 -2.78
C PRO A 253 69.94 -22.33 -2.81
N PRO A 254 70.10 -21.69 -1.64
CA PRO A 254 70.31 -20.24 -1.53
C PRO A 254 71.65 -19.77 -2.12
N ARG A 255 71.64 -18.57 -2.71
CA ARG A 255 72.76 -17.92 -3.43
C ARG A 255 74.05 -17.76 -2.62
N SER A 256 74.00 -17.76 -1.28
CA SER A 256 75.19 -17.59 -0.43
C SER A 256 76.16 -18.79 -0.45
N VAL A 257 75.65 -20.00 -0.71
CA VAL A 257 76.49 -21.21 -0.81
C VAL A 257 77.20 -21.29 -2.16
N ALA A 258 76.71 -20.57 -3.18
CA ALA A 258 77.33 -20.54 -4.50
C ALA A 258 78.62 -19.71 -4.52
N THR A 259 78.66 -18.62 -3.78
CA THR A 259 79.85 -17.73 -3.68
C THR A 259 81.00 -18.37 -2.92
N ASP A 260 80.73 -19.14 -1.86
CA ASP A 260 81.78 -19.85 -1.11
C ASP A 260 82.43 -20.96 -1.94
N ASN A 261 81.64 -21.65 -2.78
CA ASN A 261 82.14 -22.69 -3.67
C ASN A 261 82.96 -22.12 -4.84
N GLU A 262 82.62 -20.92 -5.34
CA GLU A 262 83.43 -20.23 -6.37
C GLU A 262 84.79 -19.80 -5.83
N ALA A 263 84.86 -19.23 -4.63
CA ALA A 263 86.13 -18.83 -4.01
C ALA A 263 87.04 -20.04 -3.73
N ARG A 264 86.47 -21.15 -3.23
CA ARG A 264 87.21 -22.41 -3.04
C ARG A 264 87.65 -23.04 -4.35
N ALA A 265 86.84 -22.94 -5.40
CA ALA A 265 87.19 -23.46 -6.71
C ALA A 265 88.40 -22.71 -7.30
N LEU A 266 88.44 -21.38 -7.17
CA LEU A 266 89.57 -20.57 -7.64
C LEU A 266 90.87 -20.96 -6.93
N ALA A 267 90.85 -21.14 -5.60
CA ALA A 267 92.03 -21.55 -4.84
C ALA A 267 92.56 -22.94 -5.27
N ILE A 268 91.66 -23.87 -5.63
CA ILE A 268 92.05 -25.21 -6.11
C ILE A 268 92.62 -25.15 -7.52
N ILE A 269 92.04 -24.33 -8.41
CA ILE A 269 92.52 -24.17 -9.79
C ILE A 269 93.89 -23.49 -9.81
N ASP A 270 94.15 -22.53 -8.91
CA ASP A 270 95.43 -21.83 -8.82
C ASP A 270 96.56 -22.76 -8.30
N ALA A 271 96.23 -23.70 -7.41
CA ALA A 271 97.17 -24.71 -6.92
C ALA A 271 97.42 -25.85 -7.92
N GLU A 272 96.43 -26.22 -8.74
CA GLU A 272 96.50 -27.32 -9.72
C GLU A 272 95.80 -26.90 -11.05
N PRO A 273 96.52 -26.26 -11.99
CA PRO A 273 95.91 -25.70 -13.20
C PRO A 273 95.32 -26.75 -14.17
N ASP A 274 95.73 -28.02 -14.06
CA ASP A 274 95.25 -29.13 -14.90
C ASP A 274 94.10 -29.94 -14.25
N ILE A 275 93.48 -29.43 -13.18
CA ILE A 275 92.40 -30.15 -12.50
C ILE A 275 91.18 -30.35 -13.40
N THR A 276 90.68 -31.58 -13.47
CA THR A 276 89.44 -31.87 -14.22
C THR A 276 88.20 -31.41 -13.45
N GLY A 277 87.17 -30.96 -14.16
CA GLY A 277 85.93 -30.48 -13.53
C GLY A 277 85.21 -31.55 -12.69
N THR A 278 85.45 -32.83 -12.96
CA THR A 278 85.00 -33.99 -12.17
C THR A 278 85.68 -34.04 -10.80
N GLU A 279 87.00 -33.84 -10.74
CA GLU A 279 87.76 -33.86 -9.50
C GLU A 279 87.51 -32.58 -8.67
N LEU A 280 87.38 -31.43 -9.36
CA LEU A 280 86.95 -30.18 -8.72
C LEU A 280 85.59 -30.32 -8.02
N GLY A 281 84.63 -30.99 -8.67
CA GLY A 281 83.32 -31.28 -8.08
C GLY A 281 83.42 -32.16 -6.83
N ARG A 282 84.26 -33.19 -6.88
CA ARG A 282 84.50 -34.11 -5.75
C ARG A 282 85.06 -33.38 -4.53
N ARG A 283 86.07 -32.51 -4.71
CA ARG A 283 86.70 -31.75 -3.62
C ARG A 283 85.78 -30.69 -3.01
N LEU A 284 84.87 -30.12 -3.80
CA LEU A 284 83.88 -29.14 -3.33
C LEU A 284 82.59 -29.78 -2.78
N GLY A 285 82.46 -31.12 -2.83
CA GLY A 285 81.25 -31.82 -2.40
C GLY A 285 80.01 -31.53 -3.27
N ILE A 286 80.22 -31.12 -4.53
CA ILE A 286 79.17 -30.82 -5.51
C ILE A 286 79.11 -31.87 -6.61
N SER A 287 78.01 -31.91 -7.37
CA SER A 287 77.89 -32.87 -8.47
C SER A 287 78.95 -32.65 -9.56
N THR A 288 79.36 -33.72 -10.23
CA THR A 288 80.36 -33.69 -11.32
C THR A 288 80.00 -32.70 -12.43
N ARG A 289 78.71 -32.61 -12.79
CA ARG A 289 78.21 -31.63 -13.77
C ARG A 289 78.33 -30.19 -13.29
N GLN A 290 78.15 -29.94 -11.99
CA GLN A 290 78.31 -28.60 -11.41
C GLN A 290 79.80 -28.22 -11.35
N GLY A 291 80.69 -29.15 -10.97
CA GLY A 291 82.14 -28.93 -11.00
C GLY A 291 82.68 -28.60 -12.40
N GLN A 292 82.24 -29.33 -13.44
CA GLN A 292 82.58 -29.04 -14.84
C GLN A 292 82.06 -27.67 -15.33
N ARG A 293 80.85 -27.28 -14.90
CA ARG A 293 80.31 -25.94 -15.20
C ARG A 293 81.08 -24.83 -14.50
N LEU A 294 81.55 -25.07 -13.27
CA LEU A 294 82.29 -24.11 -12.49
C LEU A 294 83.70 -23.88 -13.07
N LEU A 295 84.41 -24.96 -13.39
CA LEU A 295 85.73 -24.91 -14.05
C LEU A 295 85.63 -24.16 -15.39
N SER A 296 84.69 -24.55 -16.26
CA SER A 296 84.55 -23.87 -17.56
C SER A 296 84.14 -22.40 -17.46
N ARG A 297 83.49 -21.98 -16.37
CA ARG A 297 83.17 -20.57 -16.11
C ARG A 297 84.39 -19.78 -15.63
N LEU A 298 85.22 -20.35 -14.76
CA LEU A 298 86.35 -19.68 -14.12
C LEU A 298 87.61 -19.67 -15.00
N THR A 299 87.81 -20.68 -15.85
CA THR A 299 88.96 -20.76 -16.78
C THR A 299 88.72 -20.02 -18.09
N ARG A 300 87.52 -19.45 -18.30
CA ARG A 300 87.21 -18.71 -19.54
C ARG A 300 87.84 -17.31 -19.48
N PRO A 301 88.71 -16.92 -20.43
CA PRO A 301 89.24 -15.56 -20.47
C PRO A 301 88.08 -14.56 -20.66
N ALA A 302 88.11 -13.47 -19.89
CA ALA A 302 87.08 -12.45 -19.92
C ALA A 302 86.93 -11.86 -21.35
N PRO A 303 85.70 -11.73 -21.90
CA PRO A 303 85.51 -11.09 -23.19
C PRO A 303 85.89 -9.60 -23.09
N ALA A 304 86.73 -9.14 -24.03
CA ALA A 304 87.11 -7.74 -24.19
C ALA A 304 85.84 -6.88 -24.32
N SER A 305 85.69 -5.88 -23.45
CA SER A 305 84.57 -4.95 -23.45
C SER A 305 84.66 -4.03 -24.66
N THR A 306 83.93 -4.34 -25.75
CA THR A 306 83.63 -3.37 -26.79
C THR A 306 82.37 -2.59 -26.44
N SER A 307 82.58 -1.28 -26.38
CA SER A 307 81.64 -0.19 -26.19
C SER A 307 80.71 0.01 -27.39
N SER A 308 79.43 0.28 -27.13
CA SER A 308 78.48 1.03 -27.98
C SER A 308 77.27 1.35 -27.08
N ALA A 309 76.86 2.57 -26.73
CA ALA A 309 76.75 3.86 -27.44
C ALA A 309 75.87 3.78 -28.70
N SER A 310 74.72 4.45 -28.59
CA SER A 310 73.58 4.64 -29.53
C SER A 310 72.45 3.63 -29.40
#